data_AF-A0A250X144-F1
#
_entry.id   AF-A0A250X144-F1
#
_cell.length_a   1.000
_cell.length_b   1.000
_cell.length_c   1.000
_cell.angle_alpha   90.00
_cell.angle_beta   90.00
_cell.angle_gamma   90.00
#
_symmetry.space_group_name_H-M   'P 1'
#
loop_
_entity.id
_entity.type
_entity.pdbx_description
1 polymer ?
#
loop_
_entity_poly.entity_id
_entity_poly.type
_entity_poly.pdbx_seq_one_letter_code
_entity_poly.pdbx_strand_id
1 'polypeptide(L)'
;MTGNISRPRSLKSLSSDLSLSVLGKQVNVPKTKKAFCKGCKKHMTMKVTQYKTGKASLFAQGKRRYDRKQSGYGGQTKPVFHKKAKTTKKIVLRMQCTDCKQTCMKPIKRCKHFEIGGDLKKK
;
A
#
# COMPACT_ATOMS: atom_id res chain seq x y z
N MET A 1 46.93 -36.11 20.37
CA MET A 1 47.71 -36.28 19.12
C MET A 1 46.78 -36.16 17.94
N THR A 2 47.26 -35.45 16.91
CA THR A 2 46.78 -35.37 15.51
C THR A 2 45.36 -34.90 15.24
N GLY A 3 45.26 -33.68 14.71
CA GLY A 3 44.08 -33.17 14.02
C GLY A 3 44.36 -31.92 13.20
N ASN A 4 45.51 -31.88 12.51
CA ASN A 4 45.87 -30.80 11.60
C ASN A 4 45.37 -31.16 10.20
N ILE A 5 44.35 -30.47 9.68
CA ILE A 5 44.05 -30.44 8.24
C ILE A 5 43.71 -29.01 7.85
N SER A 6 44.75 -28.31 7.39
CA SER A 6 44.69 -27.12 6.57
C SER A 6 44.03 -27.40 5.22
N ARG A 7 43.05 -26.59 4.80
CA ARG A 7 42.80 -26.28 3.38
C ARG A 7 42.28 -24.84 3.21
N PRO A 8 43.08 -23.93 2.63
CA PRO A 8 42.56 -22.65 2.13
C PRO A 8 41.81 -22.91 0.81
N ARG A 9 40.49 -22.66 0.78
CA ARG A 9 39.76 -22.60 -0.50
C ARG A 9 39.87 -21.19 -1.06
N SER A 10 40.63 -21.12 -2.14
CA SER A 10 40.71 -20.04 -3.11
C SER A 10 39.44 -19.20 -3.22
N LEU A 11 39.57 -17.90 -2.98
CA LEU A 11 38.67 -16.88 -3.50
C LEU A 11 38.75 -16.90 -5.03
N LYS A 12 37.86 -17.64 -5.69
CA LYS A 12 37.55 -17.43 -7.11
C LYS A 12 36.32 -16.55 -7.16
N SER A 13 36.58 -15.26 -7.31
CA SER A 13 35.65 -14.19 -7.63
C SER A 13 35.01 -14.42 -9.01
N LEU A 14 33.93 -15.20 -9.07
CA LEU A 14 33.09 -15.29 -10.26
C LEU A 14 31.63 -15.52 -9.84
N SER A 15 30.99 -14.46 -9.39
CA SER A 15 29.56 -14.24 -9.62
C SER A 15 29.47 -12.79 -10.09
N SER A 16 29.64 -12.49 -11.38
CA SER A 16 28.49 -12.32 -12.26
C SER A 16 27.22 -11.95 -11.49
N ASP A 17 27.25 -10.79 -10.85
CA ASP A 17 26.06 -10.01 -10.53
C ASP A 17 25.37 -9.64 -11.86
N LEU A 18 24.72 -10.64 -12.46
CA LEU A 18 23.50 -10.42 -13.22
C LEU A 18 22.55 -9.78 -12.20
N SER A 19 22.62 -8.46 -12.13
CA SER A 19 21.61 -7.60 -11.55
C SER A 19 20.34 -7.87 -12.34
N LEU A 20 19.64 -8.90 -11.86
CA LEU A 20 18.33 -9.33 -12.26
C LEU A 20 17.48 -8.06 -12.26
N SER A 21 17.23 -7.53 -13.44
CA SER A 21 16.25 -6.48 -13.65
C SER A 21 14.93 -7.06 -13.18
N VAL A 22 14.61 -6.83 -11.90
CA VAL A 22 13.27 -7.03 -11.37
C VAL A 22 12.46 -5.98 -12.11
N LEU A 23 11.98 -6.36 -13.30
CA LEU A 23 10.96 -5.67 -14.06
C LEU A 23 9.74 -5.66 -13.14
N GLY A 24 9.72 -4.69 -12.22
CA GLY A 24 8.65 -4.47 -11.29
C GLY A 24 7.41 -4.21 -12.12
N LYS A 25 6.54 -5.22 -12.21
CA LYS A 25 5.25 -5.12 -12.90
C LYS A 25 4.47 -3.98 -12.24
N GLN A 26 4.54 -2.81 -12.87
CA GLN A 26 3.83 -1.60 -12.46
C GLN A 26 2.33 -1.91 -12.53
N VAL A 27 1.62 -1.75 -11.42
CA VAL A 27 0.17 -2.02 -11.38
C VAL A 27 -0.55 -0.80 -11.95
N ASN A 28 -0.97 -0.89 -13.21
CA ASN A 28 -1.75 0.12 -13.89
C ASN A 28 -3.25 -0.18 -13.77
N VAL A 29 -4.03 0.81 -13.37
CA VAL A 29 -5.50 0.74 -13.34
C VAL A 29 -6.09 1.85 -14.22
N PRO A 30 -7.08 1.55 -15.08
CA PRO A 30 -7.66 2.55 -15.95
C PRO A 30 -8.40 3.62 -15.15
N LYS A 31 -8.36 4.87 -15.64
CA LYS A 31 -9.02 6.02 -15.02
C LYS A 31 -10.56 5.92 -15.08
N THR A 32 -11.09 5.14 -16.02
CA THR A 32 -12.50 4.82 -16.16
C THR A 32 -12.70 3.32 -16.24
N LYS A 33 -13.75 2.80 -15.59
CA LYS A 33 -14.09 1.37 -15.62
C LYS A 33 -15.60 1.19 -15.63
N LYS A 34 -16.14 0.27 -16.42
CA LYS A 34 -17.54 -0.16 -16.31
C LYS A 34 -17.71 -1.03 -15.07
N ALA A 35 -18.59 -0.64 -14.15
CA ALA A 35 -18.91 -1.43 -12.97
C ALA A 35 -20.37 -1.20 -12.53
N PHE A 36 -20.90 -2.17 -11.77
CA PHE A 36 -22.25 -2.09 -11.23
C PHE A 36 -22.37 -0.93 -10.22
N CYS A 37 -23.37 -0.07 -10.42
CA CYS A 37 -23.74 0.98 -9.49
C CYS A 37 -24.89 0.51 -8.58
N LYS A 38 -24.72 0.59 -7.26
CA LYS A 38 -25.80 0.27 -6.31
C LYS A 38 -26.96 1.28 -6.36
N GLY A 39 -26.67 2.55 -6.63
CA GLY A 39 -27.69 3.61 -6.71
C GLY A 39 -28.55 3.49 -7.96
N CYS A 40 -27.91 3.40 -9.13
CA CYS A 40 -28.61 3.31 -10.41
C CYS A 40 -29.02 1.87 -10.81
N LYS A 41 -28.62 0.86 -10.01
CA LYS A 41 -28.88 -0.57 -10.22
C LYS A 41 -28.51 -1.10 -11.62
N LYS A 42 -27.55 -0.45 -12.29
CA LYS A 42 -27.07 -0.81 -13.63
C LYS A 42 -25.56 -0.70 -13.73
N HIS A 43 -24.96 -1.30 -14.75
CA HIS A 43 -23.55 -1.13 -15.06
C HIS A 43 -23.32 0.23 -15.72
N MET A 44 -22.45 1.03 -15.12
CA MET A 44 -22.18 2.40 -15.56
C MET A 44 -20.69 2.65 -15.67
N THR A 45 -20.33 3.72 -16.36
CA THR A 45 -18.95 4.19 -16.38
C THR A 45 -18.63 4.81 -15.01
N MET A 46 -17.65 4.25 -14.32
CA MET A 46 -17.17 4.77 -13.04
C MET A 46 -15.84 5.50 -13.25
N LYS A 47 -15.70 6.68 -12.65
CA LYS A 47 -14.41 7.37 -12.51
C LYS A 47 -13.63 6.72 -11.38
N VAL A 48 -12.43 6.27 -11.66
CA VAL A 48 -11.56 5.57 -10.70
C VAL A 48 -10.52 6.55 -10.17
N THR A 49 -10.44 6.65 -8.84
CA THR A 49 -9.46 7.48 -8.14
C THR A 49 -8.83 6.69 -7.00
N GLN A 50 -7.64 7.10 -6.56
CA GLN A 50 -7.00 6.51 -5.38
C GLN A 50 -7.65 7.07 -4.11
N TYR A 51 -8.03 6.20 -3.17
CA TYR A 51 -8.42 6.65 -1.84
C TYR A 51 -7.19 7.17 -1.09
N LYS A 52 -7.32 8.39 -0.54
CA LYS A 52 -6.37 8.97 0.40
C LYS A 52 -7.04 9.09 1.77
N THR A 53 -6.32 8.72 2.82
CA THR A 53 -6.78 8.92 4.20
C THR A 53 -6.76 10.42 4.51
N GLY A 54 -7.86 10.94 5.07
CA GLY A 54 -7.94 12.33 5.52
C GLY A 54 -7.18 12.57 6.83
N LYS A 55 -7.08 13.85 7.23
CA LYS A 55 -6.56 14.24 8.55
C LYS A 55 -7.47 13.69 9.65
N ALA A 56 -6.89 13.17 10.73
CA ALA A 56 -7.66 12.69 11.87
C ALA A 56 -8.35 13.86 12.59
N SER A 57 -9.63 13.69 12.94
CA SER A 57 -10.41 14.70 13.67
C SER A 57 -10.05 14.70 15.16
N LEU A 58 -9.96 15.89 15.76
CA LEU A 58 -9.69 16.08 17.20
C LEU A 58 -10.94 15.83 18.07
N PHE A 59 -12.13 16.07 17.52
CA PHE A 59 -13.39 15.95 18.25
C PHE A 59 -13.90 14.51 18.38
N ALA A 60 -13.26 13.57 17.67
CA ALA A 60 -13.57 12.15 17.76
C ALA A 60 -13.46 11.68 19.22
N GLN A 61 -14.43 10.90 19.69
CA GLN A 61 -14.51 10.43 21.08
C GLN A 61 -13.20 9.77 21.55
N GLY A 62 -12.57 8.94 20.70
CA GLY A 62 -11.31 8.28 20.99
C GLY A 62 -10.15 9.24 21.18
N LYS A 63 -10.08 10.31 20.37
CA LYS A 63 -9.04 11.35 20.48
C LYS A 63 -9.24 12.20 21.73
N ARG A 64 -10.47 12.65 22.02
CA ARG A 64 -10.81 13.37 23.25
C ARG A 64 -10.44 12.58 24.51
N ARG A 65 -10.73 11.27 24.53
CA ARG A 65 -10.35 10.37 25.62
C ARG A 65 -8.83 10.23 25.74
N TYR A 66 -8.13 10.10 24.61
CA TYR A 66 -6.67 9.98 24.58
C TYR A 66 -5.99 11.24 25.13
N ASP A 67 -6.45 12.42 24.72
CA ASP A 67 -5.86 13.70 25.14
C ASP A 67 -6.05 13.95 26.62
N ARG A 68 -7.25 13.68 27.16
CA ARG A 68 -7.51 13.74 28.60
C ARG A 68 -6.70 12.73 29.40
N LYS A 69 -6.38 11.56 28.81
CA LYS A 69 -5.52 10.58 29.46
C LYS A 69 -4.05 11.02 29.42
N GLN A 70 -3.64 11.65 28.34
CA GLN A 70 -2.27 12.08 28.10
C GLN A 70 -1.89 13.34 28.91
N SER A 71 -2.86 14.18 29.29
CA SER A 71 -2.61 15.36 30.11
C SER A 71 -2.19 15.00 31.54
N GLY A 72 -1.25 15.77 32.09
CA GLY A 72 -0.71 15.58 33.45
C GLY A 72 0.68 14.94 33.44
N TYR A 73 1.08 14.37 34.57
CA TYR A 73 2.35 13.66 34.74
C TYR A 73 2.20 12.17 34.40
N GLY A 74 3.33 11.49 34.11
CA GLY A 74 3.34 10.04 33.81
C GLY A 74 3.67 9.67 32.37
N GLY A 75 4.01 10.64 31.51
CA GLY A 75 4.56 10.39 30.17
C GLY A 75 3.56 9.77 29.19
N GLN A 76 4.03 8.82 28.37
CA GLN A 76 3.24 8.25 27.29
C GLN A 76 2.25 7.19 27.79
N THR A 77 0.93 7.44 27.64
CA THR A 77 -0.12 6.63 28.31
C THR A 77 -0.70 5.45 27.50
N LYS A 78 -0.36 5.34 26.22
CA LYS A 78 -0.73 4.22 25.34
C LYS A 78 0.47 3.75 24.52
N PRO A 79 0.59 2.44 24.25
CA PRO A 79 1.73 1.89 23.53
C PRO A 79 1.81 2.43 22.09
N VAL A 80 3.00 2.84 21.67
CA VAL A 80 3.29 3.21 20.29
C VAL A 80 3.83 1.98 19.57
N PHE A 81 3.28 1.68 18.39
CA PHE A 81 3.69 0.51 17.62
C PHE A 81 5.00 0.76 16.84
N HIS A 82 6.10 0.14 17.27
CA HIS A 82 7.44 0.32 16.67
C HIS A 82 7.82 -0.74 15.63
N LYS A 83 7.39 -2.00 15.81
CA LYS A 83 7.82 -3.15 14.98
C LYS A 83 7.04 -3.28 13.67
N LYS A 84 7.13 -2.27 12.78
CA LYS A 84 6.45 -2.27 11.47
C LYS A 84 7.18 -3.16 10.45
N ALA A 85 6.73 -4.40 10.29
CA ALA A 85 7.30 -5.32 9.29
C ALA A 85 6.81 -5.09 7.85
N LYS A 86 5.58 -4.56 7.67
CA LYS A 86 4.97 -4.41 6.34
C LYS A 86 5.40 -3.10 5.69
N THR A 87 6.08 -3.20 4.55
CA THR A 87 6.60 -2.05 3.78
C THR A 87 5.54 -1.41 2.87
N THR A 88 4.57 -2.19 2.38
CA THR A 88 3.49 -1.71 1.49
C THR A 88 2.14 -1.69 2.18
N LYS A 89 1.17 -0.99 1.59
CA LYS A 89 -0.24 -0.95 2.04
C LYS A 89 -1.15 -1.58 0.98
N LYS A 90 -2.38 -1.96 1.36
CA LYS A 90 -3.42 -2.27 0.38
C LYS A 90 -3.94 -0.94 -0.18
N ILE A 91 -3.90 -0.78 -1.49
CA ILE A 91 -4.45 0.40 -2.15
C ILE A 91 -5.95 0.19 -2.31
N VAL A 92 -6.73 1.19 -1.94
CA VAL A 92 -8.18 1.19 -2.10
C VAL A 92 -8.54 2.14 -3.22
N LEU A 93 -9.30 1.66 -4.19
CA LEU A 93 -9.87 2.47 -5.25
C LEU A 93 -11.19 3.06 -4.80
N ARG A 94 -11.38 4.34 -5.07
CA ARG A 94 -12.67 5.03 -4.99
C ARG A 94 -13.24 5.08 -6.41
N MET A 95 -14.27 4.27 -6.65
CA MET A 95 -15.04 4.26 -7.90
C MET A 95 -16.25 5.17 -7.73
N GLN A 96 -16.32 6.26 -8.47
CA GLN A 96 -17.42 7.22 -8.43
C GLN A 96 -18.29 7.07 -9.69
N CYS A 97 -19.60 6.94 -9.51
CA CYS A 97 -20.54 6.94 -10.64
C CYS A 97 -20.57 8.31 -11.31
N THR A 98 -20.63 8.35 -12.63
CA THR A 98 -20.78 9.61 -13.40
C THR A 98 -22.13 10.28 -13.13
N ASP A 99 -23.19 9.50 -12.96
CA ASP A 99 -24.56 10.02 -12.97
C ASP A 99 -25.03 10.31 -11.54
N CYS A 100 -25.07 9.30 -10.66
CA CYS A 100 -25.54 9.47 -9.28
C CYS A 100 -24.45 9.95 -8.30
N LYS A 101 -23.20 10.08 -8.73
CA LYS A 101 -22.04 10.47 -7.90
C LYS A 101 -21.76 9.59 -6.68
N GLN A 102 -22.52 8.50 -6.48
CA GLN A 102 -22.29 7.53 -5.41
C GLN A 102 -20.91 6.90 -5.56
N THR A 103 -20.21 6.77 -4.43
CA THR A 103 -18.86 6.19 -4.40
C THR A 103 -18.88 4.79 -3.82
N CYS A 104 -18.15 3.88 -4.45
CA CYS A 104 -17.91 2.52 -3.98
C CYS A 104 -16.41 2.32 -3.76
N MET A 105 -16.02 1.78 -2.61
CA MET A 105 -14.62 1.47 -2.29
C MET A 105 -14.30 0.02 -2.67
N LYS A 106 -13.21 -0.18 -3.41
CA LYS A 106 -12.71 -1.53 -3.77
C LYS A 106 -11.24 -1.67 -3.42
N PRO A 107 -10.88 -2.53 -2.46
CA PRO A 107 -9.48 -2.80 -2.13
C PRO A 107 -8.83 -3.71 -3.19
N ILE A 108 -7.60 -3.40 -3.58
CA ILE A 108 -6.73 -4.29 -4.36
C ILE A 108 -5.73 -4.99 -3.42
N LYS A 109 -5.06 -6.03 -3.93
CA LYS A 109 -3.88 -6.62 -3.30
C LYS A 109 -2.77 -5.56 -3.08
N ARG A 110 -1.80 -5.88 -2.21
CA ARG A 110 -0.67 -4.98 -1.93
C ARG A 110 0.23 -4.89 -3.17
N CYS A 111 0.62 -3.68 -3.52
CA CYS A 111 1.56 -3.38 -4.60
C CYS A 111 2.56 -2.31 -4.12
N LYS A 112 3.77 -2.32 -4.68
CA LYS A 112 4.83 -1.33 -4.36
C LYS A 112 4.61 -0.03 -5.13
N HIS A 113 4.39 -0.15 -6.45
CA HIS A 113 4.13 0.97 -7.36
C HIS A 113 2.74 0.81 -7.96
N PHE A 114 1.99 1.91 -8.02
CA PHE A 114 0.61 1.96 -8.49
C PHE A 114 0.36 3.25 -9.24
N GLU A 115 -0.20 3.12 -10.44
CA GLU A 115 -0.49 4.24 -11.33
C GLU A 115 -1.91 4.14 -11.85
N ILE A 116 -2.53 5.30 -12.05
CA ILE A 116 -3.87 5.40 -12.62
C ILE A 116 -3.74 6.02 -14.01
N GLY A 117 -4.13 5.25 -15.03
CA GLY A 117 -4.14 5.72 -16.42
C GLY A 117 -2.75 5.88 -17.03
N GLY A 118 -1.79 5.03 -16.64
CA GLY A 118 -0.49 4.99 -17.30
C GLY A 118 -0.62 4.56 -18.76
N ASP A 119 0.27 5.05 -19.62
CA ASP A 119 0.30 4.72 -21.04
C ASP A 119 0.40 3.20 -21.22
N LEU A 120 -0.45 2.66 -22.07
CA LEU A 120 -0.30 1.28 -22.51
C LEU A 120 1.04 1.21 -23.26
N LYS A 121 1.97 0.37 -22.80
CA LYS A 121 3.06 -0.07 -23.68
C LYS A 121 2.39 -0.66 -24.92
N LYS A 122 2.44 0.05 -26.05
CA LYS A 122 2.02 -0.48 -27.36
C LYS A 122 2.76 -1.80 -27.54
N LYS A 123 2.00 -2.83 -27.88
CA LYS A 123 2.55 -4.13 -28.23
C LYS A 123 3.18 -4.03 -29.61
#